data_AF-A0A2A9DWB0-F1
#
_entry.id   AF-A0A2A9DWB0-F1
#
_cell.length_a   1.000
_cell.length_b   1.000
_cell.length_c   1.000
_cell.angle_alpha   90.00
_cell.angle_beta   90.00
_cell.angle_gamma   90.00
#
_symmetry.space_group_name_H-M   'P 1'
#
loop_
_entity.id
_entity.type
_entity.pdbx_description
1 polymer ?
#
loop_
_entity_poly.entity_id
_entity_poly.type
_entity_poly.pdbx_seq_one_letter_code
_entity_poly.pdbx_strand_id
1 'polypeptide(L)'
;MSKRYVLDSEELLDLATGYGTAVASDQITVAGRAVGYMYREEPSDDADSGWRFLSGDESQEYLDDERHVGVFDVNEIANLDDAIVEYLDAAPGTELVRIEGSDEFADDDAFGDESDDGWEEFDVDAVDSLDDLREDDRL
;
A
#
# COMPACT_ATOMS: atom_id res chain seq x y z
N MET A 1 -23.78 -18.31 -8.37
CA MET A 1 -24.31 -17.38 -7.34
C MET A 1 -24.09 -15.98 -7.90
N SER A 2 -25.11 -15.12 -7.89
CA SER A 2 -24.97 -13.74 -8.36
C SER A 2 -24.59 -12.84 -7.18
N LYS A 3 -23.49 -12.10 -7.29
CA LYS A 3 -23.14 -11.05 -6.33
C LYS A 3 -24.03 -9.84 -6.57
N ARG A 4 -24.38 -9.13 -5.49
CA ARG A 4 -25.12 -7.87 -5.56
C ARG A 4 -24.16 -6.75 -5.18
N TYR A 5 -23.75 -5.97 -6.18
CA TYR A 5 -22.88 -4.83 -5.97
C TYR A 5 -23.65 -3.65 -5.37
N VAL A 6 -22.91 -2.75 -4.70
CA VAL A 6 -23.48 -1.56 -4.06
C VAL A 6 -23.78 -0.46 -5.07
N LEU A 7 -23.00 -0.38 -6.16
CA LEU A 7 -23.19 0.60 -7.23
C LEU A 7 -24.37 0.24 -8.14
N ASP A 8 -25.19 1.24 -8.44
CA ASP A 8 -26.11 1.23 -9.55
C ASP A 8 -25.49 2.02 -10.71
N SER A 9 -25.33 1.39 -11.87
CA SER A 9 -24.53 1.94 -13.00
C SER A 9 -25.11 3.23 -13.60
N GLU A 10 -26.36 3.59 -13.27
CA GLU A 10 -27.07 4.72 -13.87
C GLU A 10 -26.72 6.09 -13.22
N GLU A 11 -25.99 6.10 -12.10
CA GLU A 11 -25.66 7.33 -11.34
C GLU A 11 -24.15 7.61 -11.22
N LEU A 12 -23.30 6.93 -11.98
CA LEU A 12 -21.85 7.13 -11.93
C LEU A 12 -21.44 8.53 -12.43
N LEU A 13 -20.70 9.25 -11.58
CA LEU A 13 -20.05 10.51 -11.92
C LEU A 13 -18.69 10.24 -12.59
N ASP A 14 -18.25 11.17 -13.45
CA ASP A 14 -16.93 11.13 -14.09
C ASP A 14 -15.84 11.66 -13.12
N LEU A 15 -15.51 10.89 -12.08
CA LEU A 15 -14.54 11.26 -11.04
C LEU A 15 -13.10 10.89 -11.40
N ALA A 16 -12.91 9.73 -12.01
CA ALA A 16 -11.59 9.15 -12.32
C ALA A 16 -11.60 8.44 -13.68
N THR A 17 -12.10 9.13 -14.70
CA THR A 17 -12.14 8.58 -16.06
C THR A 17 -10.75 8.47 -16.68
N GLY A 18 -10.50 7.37 -17.40
CA GLY A 18 -9.26 7.16 -18.16
C GLY A 18 -8.08 6.61 -17.35
N TYR A 19 -8.26 6.30 -16.07
CA TYR A 19 -7.23 5.63 -15.26
C TYR A 19 -7.12 4.13 -15.53
N GLY A 20 -8.08 3.53 -16.24
CA GLY A 20 -8.11 2.10 -16.54
C GLY A 20 -8.83 1.30 -15.45
N THR A 21 -8.47 0.03 -15.32
CA THR A 21 -9.07 -0.88 -14.34
C THR A 21 -8.21 -1.04 -13.10
N ALA A 22 -8.83 -1.38 -11.98
CA ALA A 22 -8.18 -1.72 -10.73
C ALA A 22 -8.77 -2.99 -10.12
N VAL A 23 -8.02 -3.60 -9.22
CA VAL A 23 -8.54 -4.70 -8.40
C VAL A 23 -9.17 -4.10 -7.14
N ALA A 24 -10.37 -4.54 -6.80
CA ALA A 24 -11.04 -4.13 -5.55
C ALA A 24 -11.65 -5.33 -4.83
N SER A 25 -11.68 -5.27 -3.50
CA SER A 25 -12.30 -6.32 -2.68
C SER A 25 -13.83 -6.24 -2.66
N ASP A 26 -14.46 -7.37 -2.35
CA ASP A 26 -15.90 -7.44 -2.10
C ASP A 26 -16.30 -6.63 -0.84
N GLN A 27 -15.38 -6.34 0.08
CA GLN A 27 -15.70 -5.47 1.21
C GLN A 27 -16.08 -4.07 0.71
N ILE A 28 -15.39 -3.56 -0.31
CA ILE A 28 -15.72 -2.29 -0.94
C ILE A 28 -16.94 -2.44 -1.86
N THR A 29 -16.89 -3.38 -2.79
CA THR A 29 -17.83 -3.43 -3.91
C THR A 29 -19.17 -4.10 -3.59
N VAL A 30 -19.21 -4.97 -2.57
CA VAL A 30 -20.41 -5.71 -2.14
C VAL A 30 -20.88 -5.28 -0.75
N ALA A 31 -19.96 -5.12 0.22
CA ALA A 31 -20.33 -4.69 1.57
C ALA A 31 -20.42 -3.16 1.73
N GLY A 32 -19.91 -2.39 0.77
CA GLY A 32 -19.97 -0.92 0.78
C GLY A 32 -19.07 -0.29 1.83
N ARG A 33 -17.99 -0.98 2.21
CA ARG A 33 -16.94 -0.39 3.05
C ARG A 33 -16.12 0.61 2.24
N ALA A 34 -15.62 1.61 2.95
CA ALA A 34 -14.72 2.58 2.37
C ALA A 34 -13.32 1.95 2.15
N VAL A 35 -12.52 2.54 1.26
CA VAL A 35 -11.13 2.13 1.00
C VAL A 35 -10.28 2.49 2.21
N GLY A 36 -9.81 1.49 2.94
CA GLY A 36 -8.94 1.69 4.11
C GLY A 36 -7.47 1.53 3.78
N TYR A 37 -7.14 0.81 2.71
CA TYR A 37 -5.78 0.58 2.26
C TYR A 37 -5.76 0.44 0.73
N MET A 38 -4.79 1.08 0.09
CA MET A 38 -4.60 0.99 -1.34
C MET A 38 -3.12 0.98 -1.70
N TYR A 39 -2.79 0.21 -2.72
CA TYR A 39 -1.42 0.13 -3.22
C TYR A 39 -1.41 0.01 -4.74
N ARG A 40 -0.31 0.45 -5.35
CA ARG A 40 -0.14 0.44 -6.80
C ARG A 40 1.01 -0.48 -7.18
N GLU A 41 0.73 -1.54 -7.91
CA GLU A 41 1.74 -2.40 -8.53
C GLU A 41 2.03 -1.95 -9.97
N GLU A 42 3.00 -2.61 -10.62
CA GLU A 42 3.19 -2.46 -12.06
C GLU A 42 1.94 -2.94 -12.82
N PRO A 43 1.42 -2.12 -13.76
CA PRO A 43 0.35 -2.53 -14.67
C PRO A 43 0.63 -3.87 -15.35
N SER A 44 -0.33 -4.78 -15.28
CA SER A 44 -0.23 -6.08 -15.96
C SER A 44 -0.46 -6.00 -17.47
N ASP A 45 -1.19 -4.98 -17.93
CA ASP A 45 -1.53 -4.72 -19.34
C ASP A 45 -1.87 -3.22 -19.53
N ASP A 46 -2.04 -2.76 -20.77
CA ASP A 46 -2.41 -1.36 -21.10
C ASP A 46 -3.72 -0.89 -20.42
N ALA A 47 -4.63 -1.81 -20.10
CA ALA A 47 -5.88 -1.49 -19.41
C ALA A 47 -5.75 -1.46 -17.88
N ASP A 48 -4.74 -2.12 -17.30
CA ASP A 48 -4.56 -2.21 -15.86
C ASP A 48 -3.90 -0.93 -15.33
N SER A 49 -4.54 -0.27 -14.38
CA SER A 49 -3.97 0.94 -13.76
C SER A 49 -2.80 0.62 -12.82
N GLY A 50 -2.72 -0.64 -12.37
CA GLY A 50 -1.85 -1.09 -11.29
C GLY A 50 -2.46 -0.90 -9.90
N TRP A 51 -3.61 -0.24 -9.74
CA TRP A 51 -4.22 -0.01 -8.43
C TRP A 51 -4.90 -1.26 -7.85
N ARG A 52 -4.79 -1.37 -6.53
CA ARG A 52 -5.51 -2.34 -5.69
C ARG A 52 -6.15 -1.59 -4.54
N PHE A 53 -7.44 -1.80 -4.34
CA PHE A 53 -8.23 -1.13 -3.30
C PHE A 53 -8.82 -2.15 -2.33
N LEU A 54 -8.52 -1.98 -1.05
CA LEU A 54 -8.96 -2.85 0.05
C LEU A 54 -9.60 -2.02 1.16
N SER A 55 -10.45 -2.63 1.99
CA SER A 55 -11.03 -1.97 3.16
C SER A 55 -10.06 -1.88 4.36
N GLY A 56 -8.96 -2.63 4.33
CA GLY A 56 -7.92 -2.66 5.36
C GLY A 56 -8.16 -3.70 6.48
N ASP A 57 -9.29 -4.40 6.46
CA ASP A 57 -9.67 -5.44 7.45
C ASP A 57 -9.64 -6.86 6.82
N GLU A 58 -9.24 -6.96 5.55
CA GLU A 58 -9.11 -8.22 4.83
C GLU A 58 -7.91 -9.03 5.31
N SER A 59 -8.15 -10.29 5.66
CA SER A 59 -7.08 -11.24 5.96
C SER A 59 -6.44 -11.78 4.67
N GLN A 60 -5.17 -12.22 4.74
CA GLN A 60 -4.50 -12.84 3.59
C GLN A 60 -5.27 -14.06 3.04
N GLU A 61 -5.81 -14.91 3.91
CA GLU A 61 -6.65 -16.06 3.53
C GLU A 61 -7.92 -15.64 2.77
N TYR A 62 -8.44 -14.44 3.04
CA TYR A 62 -9.59 -13.89 2.34
C TYR A 62 -9.22 -13.41 0.93
N LEU A 63 -8.07 -12.73 0.81
CA LEU A 63 -7.55 -12.19 -0.45
C LEU A 63 -7.01 -13.27 -1.39
N ASP A 64 -6.57 -14.41 -0.87
CA ASP A 64 -6.12 -15.57 -1.67
C ASP A 64 -7.26 -16.20 -2.48
N ASP A 65 -8.51 -15.96 -2.09
CA ASP A 65 -9.68 -16.42 -2.83
C ASP A 65 -10.09 -15.39 -3.89
N GLU A 66 -9.84 -15.73 -5.17
CA GLU A 66 -10.24 -14.93 -6.34
C GLU A 66 -11.73 -14.54 -6.36
N ARG A 67 -12.58 -15.25 -5.59
CA ARG A 67 -14.01 -14.92 -5.47
C ARG A 67 -14.28 -13.75 -4.54
N HIS A 68 -13.30 -13.21 -3.82
CA HIS A 68 -13.46 -12.06 -2.93
C HIS A 68 -12.87 -10.77 -3.48
N VAL A 69 -12.24 -10.84 -4.64
CA VAL A 69 -11.68 -9.70 -5.36
C VAL A 69 -12.26 -9.66 -6.77
N GLY A 70 -12.23 -8.51 -7.41
CA GLY A 70 -12.68 -8.34 -8.79
C GLY A 70 -11.98 -7.18 -9.47
N VAL A 71 -12.07 -7.16 -10.79
CA VAL A 71 -11.55 -6.07 -11.62
C VAL A 71 -12.70 -5.11 -11.94
N PHE A 72 -12.49 -3.83 -11.66
CA PHE A 72 -13.46 -2.75 -11.85
C PHE A 72 -12.79 -1.56 -12.53
N ASP A 73 -13.56 -0.69 -13.17
CA ASP A 73 -13.03 0.60 -13.63
C ASP A 73 -12.65 1.45 -12.41
N VAL A 74 -11.52 2.16 -12.48
CA VAL A 74 -11.09 3.05 -11.38
C VAL A 74 -12.17 4.09 -11.09
N ASN A 75 -12.91 4.54 -12.10
CA ASN A 75 -14.04 5.45 -11.92
C ASN A 75 -15.16 4.83 -11.08
N GLU A 76 -15.43 3.52 -11.19
CA GLU A 76 -16.43 2.86 -10.35
C GLU A 76 -16.01 2.88 -8.88
N ILE A 77 -14.74 2.61 -8.58
CA ILE A 77 -14.24 2.64 -7.21
C ILE A 77 -14.23 4.08 -6.66
N ALA A 78 -13.86 5.07 -7.47
CA ALA A 78 -13.92 6.48 -7.09
C ALA A 78 -15.36 6.95 -6.78
N ASN A 79 -16.39 6.31 -7.37
CA ASN A 79 -17.78 6.59 -7.02
C ASN A 79 -18.25 5.90 -5.73
N LEU A 80 -17.58 4.83 -5.31
CA LEU A 80 -17.79 4.23 -3.98
C LEU A 80 -17.09 5.05 -2.90
N ASP A 81 -15.94 5.62 -3.23
CA ASP A 81 -15.08 6.34 -2.31
C ASP A 81 -14.26 7.41 -3.05
N ASP A 82 -14.73 8.67 -3.01
CA ASP A 82 -14.12 9.76 -3.77
C ASP A 82 -12.77 10.22 -3.22
N ALA A 83 -12.48 9.89 -1.96
CA ALA A 83 -11.24 10.26 -1.29
C ALA A 83 -9.98 9.70 -1.99
N ILE A 84 -10.12 8.62 -2.77
CA ILE A 84 -8.98 8.05 -3.50
C ILE A 84 -8.53 8.92 -4.68
N VAL A 85 -9.39 9.81 -5.20
CA VAL A 85 -9.17 10.54 -6.46
C VAL A 85 -7.89 11.36 -6.40
N GLU A 86 -7.56 11.94 -5.25
CA GLU A 86 -6.37 12.77 -5.04
C GLU A 86 -5.05 11.99 -5.15
N TYR A 87 -5.10 10.66 -5.11
CA TYR A 87 -3.92 9.79 -5.03
C TYR A 87 -3.66 8.98 -6.30
N LEU A 88 -4.58 8.99 -7.27
CA LEU A 88 -4.54 8.08 -8.42
C LEU A 88 -3.33 8.27 -9.36
N ASP A 89 -2.71 9.45 -9.34
CA ASP A 89 -1.48 9.77 -10.09
C ASP A 89 -0.19 9.31 -9.41
N ALA A 90 -0.26 8.71 -8.22
CA ALA A 90 0.92 8.21 -7.50
C ALA A 90 1.62 7.08 -8.28
N ALA A 91 2.94 6.98 -8.16
CA ALA A 91 3.73 6.03 -8.94
C ALA A 91 3.49 4.56 -8.52
N PRO A 92 3.74 3.57 -9.40
CA PRO A 92 3.85 2.17 -8.98
C PRO A 92 4.87 2.02 -7.84
N GLY A 93 4.57 1.16 -6.86
CA GLY A 93 5.28 1.04 -5.59
C GLY A 93 4.72 1.92 -4.47
N THR A 94 3.64 2.67 -4.72
CA THR A 94 2.97 3.46 -3.67
C THR A 94 2.08 2.56 -2.81
N GLU A 95 2.13 2.74 -1.49
CA GLU A 95 1.29 2.06 -0.50
C GLU A 95 0.71 3.08 0.48
N LEU A 96 -0.61 3.13 0.60
CA LEU A 96 -1.33 4.18 1.31
C LEU A 96 -2.37 3.59 2.25
N VAL A 97 -2.34 4.02 3.51
CA VAL A 97 -3.31 3.67 4.56
C VAL A 97 -4.18 4.88 4.86
N ARG A 98 -5.50 4.68 4.94
CA ARG A 98 -6.43 5.74 5.33
C ARG A 98 -6.24 6.09 6.81
N ILE A 99 -6.16 7.39 7.09
CA ILE A 99 -6.12 7.91 8.46
C ILE A 99 -7.51 7.78 9.08
N GLU A 100 -7.59 7.13 10.25
CA GLU A 100 -8.84 6.84 10.95
C GLU A 100 -9.70 8.10 11.17
N GLY A 101 -10.94 8.06 10.70
CA GLY A 101 -11.91 9.15 10.87
C GLY A 101 -11.69 10.33 9.90
N SER A 102 -10.93 10.15 8.84
CA SER A 102 -10.68 11.14 7.79
C SER A 102 -10.74 10.54 6.39
N ASP A 103 -10.74 11.41 5.40
CA ASP A 103 -10.65 11.08 3.97
C ASP A 103 -9.19 11.18 3.46
N GLU A 104 -8.22 11.36 4.36
CA GLU A 104 -6.81 11.47 4.02
C GLU A 104 -6.10 10.12 4.13
N PHE A 105 -5.08 9.93 3.29
CA PHE A 105 -4.21 8.76 3.30
C PHE A 105 -2.77 9.15 3.62
N ALA A 106 -2.07 8.27 4.36
CA ALA A 106 -0.66 8.36 4.68
C ALA A 106 0.10 7.19 4.05
N ASP A 107 1.35 7.43 3.70
CA ASP A 107 2.25 6.39 3.16
C ASP A 107 2.56 5.36 4.26
N ASP A 108 2.39 4.08 3.94
CA ASP A 108 2.64 2.98 4.89
C ASP A 108 4.14 2.89 5.25
N ASP A 109 5.02 3.23 4.29
CA ASP A 109 6.48 3.21 4.44
C ASP A 109 7.03 4.49 5.10
N ALA A 110 6.18 5.46 5.48
CA ALA A 110 6.62 6.66 6.19
C ALA A 110 7.30 6.37 7.56
N PHE A 111 7.28 5.12 8.03
CA PHE A 111 7.98 4.64 9.22
C PHE A 111 9.13 3.65 8.91
N GLY A 112 9.50 3.51 7.63
CA GLY A 112 10.23 2.39 7.06
C GLY A 112 11.64 2.64 6.54
N ASP A 113 12.35 3.71 6.94
CA ASP A 113 13.82 3.71 6.85
C ASP A 113 14.49 4.69 7.84
N GLU A 114 14.67 4.25 9.08
CA GLU A 114 15.87 4.61 9.87
C GLU A 114 16.77 3.38 9.99
N SER A 115 16.99 2.64 8.89
CA SER A 115 18.04 1.62 8.79
C SER A 115 19.10 2.01 7.75
N ASP A 116 19.47 3.30 7.72
CA ASP A 116 20.88 3.68 7.52
C ASP A 116 21.63 3.53 8.86
N ASP A 117 21.54 2.34 9.49
CA ASP A 117 22.70 1.86 10.24
C ASP A 117 23.73 1.44 9.21
N GLY A 118 24.48 2.44 8.74
CA GLY A 118 25.70 2.25 8.01
C GLY A 118 26.51 1.17 8.72
N TRP A 119 26.65 0.02 8.06
CA TRP A 119 27.74 -0.88 8.31
C TRP A 119 29.01 -0.10 7.99
N GLU A 120 29.51 0.67 8.95
CA GLU A 120 30.95 0.94 9.00
C GLU A 120 31.58 -0.45 9.07
N GLU A 121 32.23 -0.86 7.98
CA GLU A 121 33.05 -2.07 7.98
C GLU A 121 33.98 -1.99 9.19
N PHE A 122 33.67 -2.76 10.23
CA PHE A 122 34.62 -3.00 11.30
C PHE A 122 35.74 -3.80 10.66
N ASP A 123 36.83 -3.12 10.27
CA ASP A 123 38.07 -3.73 9.83
C ASP A 123 38.52 -4.72 10.91
N VAL A 124 38.23 -6.01 10.71
CA VAL A 124 38.55 -7.08 11.67
C VAL A 124 40.06 -7.39 11.73
N ASP A 125 40.89 -6.64 10.98
CA ASP A 125 42.34 -6.75 10.96
C ASP A 125 43.04 -5.88 12.04
N ALA A 126 42.29 -5.08 12.82
CA ALA A 126 42.87 -4.23 13.87
C ALA A 126 42.95 -4.89 15.28
N VAL A 127 42.78 -6.21 15.40
CA VAL A 127 42.91 -6.92 16.69
C VAL A 127 44.31 -7.48 16.96
N ASP A 128 45.29 -7.23 16.09
CA ASP A 128 46.69 -7.61 16.29
C ASP A 128 47.55 -6.38 16.62
N SER A 129 47.34 -5.76 17.79
CA SER A 129 48.33 -4.95 18.54
C SER A 129 47.66 -4.21 19.69
N LEU A 130 47.35 -4.91 20.79
CA LEU A 130 47.35 -4.29 22.11
C LEU A 130 47.90 -5.28 23.16
N ASP A 131 48.97 -5.97 22.77
CA ASP A 131 50.07 -6.28 23.68
C ASP A 131 50.96 -5.02 23.66
N ASP A 132 51.40 -4.57 24.82
CA ASP A 132 52.18 -3.33 25.08
C ASP A 132 51.35 -2.07 25.42
N LEU A 133 51.54 -1.58 26.66
CA LEU A 133 51.19 -0.28 27.26
C LEU A 133 50.15 -0.24 28.40
N ARG A 134 50.45 -0.93 29.51
CA ARG A 134 50.80 -0.24 30.79
C ARG A 134 51.10 -1.25 31.90
N GLU A 135 52.38 -1.59 32.02
CA GLU A 135 52.99 -1.83 33.32
C GLU A 135 53.42 -0.47 33.94
N ASP A 136 53.32 -0.40 35.27
CA ASP A 136 54.09 0.44 36.20
C ASP A 136 53.72 1.94 36.41
N ASP A 137 53.15 2.26 37.59
CA ASP A 137 53.86 2.87 38.74
C ASP A 137 52.88 3.65 39.66
N ARG A 138 52.81 3.21 40.92
CA ARG A 138 52.56 3.97 42.18
C ARG A 138 51.41 4.99 42.26
N LEU A 139 50.46 4.73 43.18
CA LEU A 139 50.56 5.21 44.58
C LEU A 139 49.66 4.40 45.52
#